data_AF-A0A1Z9YAN2-F1
#
_entry.id   AF-A0A1Z9YAN2-F1
#
_cell.length_a   1.000
_cell.length_b   1.000
_cell.length_c   1.000
_cell.angle_alpha   90.00
_cell.angle_beta   90.00
_cell.angle_gamma   90.00
#
_symmetry.space_group_name_H-M   'P 1'
#
loop_
_entity.id
_entity.type
_entity.pdbx_description
1 polymer ?
#
loop_
_entity_poly.entity_id
_entity_poly.type
_entity_poly.pdbx_seq_one_letter_code
_entity_poly.pdbx_strand_id
1 'polypeptide(L)'
;MKLLKALIATGLFLVIFALVYFCHIYFFTVDVVFYGALLDAAIAAVMSAAILLVAPWFKSFSGFEKCQLLIIWALLGYAIAISGPTVIDRSLSFYLLEKLQQRGGGIQQNRFAEIFTGEYMREHRLVDIRLTEQLQSGTIEIVDGCVLLTSKGAKLASFGRFFRTYLLPKKRLLMGQYTDQLTDPFRASESAVDYTCSAP
;
A
#
# COMPACT_ATOMS: atom_id res chain seq x y z
N MET A 1 25.82 -27.58 -3.90
CA MET A 1 25.26 -26.55 -4.80
C MET A 1 24.82 -25.34 -3.98
N LYS A 2 25.52 -24.20 -4.08
CA LYS A 2 25.21 -22.98 -3.31
C LYS A 2 23.85 -22.36 -3.65
N LEU A 3 23.47 -22.39 -4.93
CA LEU A 3 22.19 -21.88 -5.40
C LEU A 3 21.00 -22.60 -4.75
N LEU A 4 21.05 -23.94 -4.67
CA LEU A 4 20.01 -24.71 -4.00
C LEU A 4 19.85 -24.31 -2.52
N LYS A 5 20.97 -24.11 -1.81
CA LYS A 5 20.94 -23.63 -0.42
C LYS A 5 20.34 -22.24 -0.31
N ALA A 6 20.62 -21.35 -1.27
CA ALA A 6 20.06 -20.00 -1.29
C ALA A 6 18.54 -20.04 -1.54
N LEU A 7 18.08 -20.88 -2.47
CA LEU A 7 16.66 -21.11 -2.71
C LEU A 7 15.94 -21.67 -1.47
N ILE A 8 16.55 -22.65 -0.79
CA ILE A 8 16.02 -23.21 0.45
C ILE A 8 15.95 -22.14 1.55
N ALA A 9 17.00 -21.33 1.72
CA ALA A 9 17.02 -20.24 2.71
C ALA A 9 15.94 -19.19 2.42
N THR A 10 15.72 -18.84 1.14
CA THR A 10 14.63 -17.93 0.74
C THR A 10 13.26 -18.57 0.93
N GLY A 11 13.10 -19.86 0.63
CA GLY A 11 11.86 -20.59 0.91
C GLY A 11 11.54 -20.61 2.41
N LEU A 12 12.57 -20.81 3.25
CA LEU A 12 12.44 -20.72 4.70
C LEU A 12 12.02 -19.31 5.14
N PHE A 13 12.62 -18.26 4.58
CA PHE A 13 12.20 -16.88 4.84
C PHE A 13 10.71 -16.66 4.52
N LEU A 14 10.22 -17.16 3.39
CA LEU A 14 8.81 -17.05 3.01
C LEU A 14 7.89 -17.78 3.99
N VAL A 15 8.27 -18.97 4.44
CA VAL A 15 7.51 -19.72 5.44
C VAL A 15 7.48 -18.98 6.78
N ILE A 16 8.62 -18.45 7.23
CA ILE A 16 8.70 -17.66 8.46
C ILE A 16 7.85 -16.40 8.33
N PHE A 17 7.93 -15.69 7.21
CA PHE A 17 7.10 -14.52 6.94
C PHE A 17 5.61 -14.85 7.01
N ALA A 18 5.18 -15.93 6.37
CA ALA A 18 3.78 -16.35 6.41
C ALA A 18 3.32 -16.70 7.84
N LEU A 19 4.17 -17.36 8.64
CA LEU A 19 3.88 -17.68 10.04
C LEU A 19 3.81 -16.42 10.91
N VAL A 20 4.78 -15.51 10.77
CA VAL A 20 4.80 -14.23 11.51
C VAL A 20 3.57 -13.42 11.16
N TYR A 21 3.27 -13.25 9.88
CA TYR A 21 2.08 -12.55 9.39
C TYR A 21 0.80 -13.19 9.95
N PHE A 22 0.67 -14.52 9.88
CA PHE A 22 -0.49 -15.25 10.40
C PHE A 22 -0.67 -15.04 11.91
N CYS A 23 0.42 -15.14 12.68
CA CYS A 23 0.38 -14.86 14.12
C CYS A 23 0.03 -13.40 14.40
N HIS A 24 0.60 -12.45 13.65
CA HIS A 24 0.37 -11.03 13.83
C HIS A 24 -1.11 -10.67 13.64
N ILE A 25 -1.74 -11.12 12.54
CA ILE A 25 -3.15 -10.81 12.25
C ILE A 25 -4.14 -11.50 13.20
N TYR A 26 -3.78 -12.65 13.78
CA TYR A 26 -4.69 -13.43 14.62
C TYR A 26 -4.62 -13.02 16.10
N PHE A 27 -3.44 -12.66 16.59
CA PHE A 27 -3.22 -12.37 18.01
C PHE A 27 -3.08 -10.88 18.34
N PHE A 28 -2.85 -10.01 17.35
CA PHE A 28 -2.60 -8.59 17.59
C PHE A 28 -3.54 -7.72 16.77
N THR A 29 -3.69 -6.46 17.20
CA THR A 29 -4.46 -5.44 16.49
C THR A 29 -3.59 -4.75 15.45
N VAL A 30 -4.11 -4.57 14.24
CA VAL A 30 -3.41 -3.92 13.12
C VAL A 30 -4.07 -2.59 12.82
N ASP A 31 -3.38 -1.49 13.10
CA ASP A 31 -3.88 -0.14 12.82
C ASP A 31 -3.81 0.20 11.31
N VAL A 32 -2.72 -0.20 10.66
CA VAL A 32 -2.47 0.04 9.22
C VAL A 32 -1.84 -1.20 8.61
N VAL A 33 -2.58 -1.88 7.72
CA VAL A 33 -2.17 -3.14 7.06
C VAL A 33 -0.78 -3.06 6.44
N PHE A 34 -0.48 -1.96 5.75
CA PHE A 34 0.84 -1.78 5.11
C PHE A 34 1.99 -1.76 6.12
N TYR A 35 1.86 -0.97 7.20
CA TYR A 35 2.90 -0.89 8.22
C TYR A 35 3.02 -2.18 9.01
N GLY A 36 1.91 -2.87 9.27
CA GLY A 36 1.90 -4.19 9.88
C GLY A 36 2.66 -5.23 9.04
N ALA A 37 2.32 -5.36 7.75
CA ALA A 37 2.99 -6.31 6.86
C ALA A 37 4.49 -5.99 6.67
N LEU A 38 4.87 -4.71 6.70
CA LEU A 38 6.27 -4.29 6.65
C LEU A 38 7.04 -4.70 7.93
N LEU A 39 6.39 -4.57 9.09
CA LEU A 39 6.93 -5.06 10.36
C LEU A 39 7.11 -6.59 10.33
N ASP A 40 6.13 -7.31 9.81
CA ASP A 40 6.20 -8.78 9.67
C ASP A 40 7.37 -9.21 8.77
N ALA A 41 7.58 -8.48 7.67
CA ALA A 41 8.72 -8.69 6.77
C ALA A 41 10.06 -8.46 7.48
N ALA A 42 10.15 -7.40 8.30
CA ALA A 42 11.35 -7.10 9.07
C ALA A 42 11.65 -8.17 10.12
N ILE A 43 10.63 -8.61 10.87
CA ILE A 43 10.75 -9.68 11.87
C ILE A 43 11.19 -10.99 11.20
N ALA A 44 10.55 -11.37 10.10
CA ALA A 44 10.89 -12.57 9.35
C ALA A 44 12.32 -12.54 8.79
N ALA A 45 12.77 -11.39 8.32
CA ALA A 45 14.14 -11.20 7.84
C ALA A 45 15.16 -11.36 8.97
N VAL A 46 14.90 -10.79 10.16
CA VAL A 46 15.76 -10.95 11.35
C VAL A 46 15.83 -12.41 11.80
N MET A 47 14.68 -13.09 11.87
CA MET A 47 14.63 -14.51 12.24
C MET A 47 15.40 -15.39 11.24
N SER A 48 15.22 -15.12 9.94
CA SER A 48 15.90 -15.85 8.87
C SER A 48 17.40 -15.55 8.84
N ALA A 49 17.80 -14.31 9.16
CA ALA A 49 19.20 -13.91 9.32
C ALA A 49 19.86 -14.70 10.46
N ALA A 50 19.19 -14.82 11.61
CA ALA A 50 19.70 -15.59 12.74
C ALA A 50 19.94 -17.05 12.36
N ILE A 51 18.99 -17.67 11.65
CA ILE A 51 19.13 -19.05 11.15
C ILE A 51 20.31 -19.16 10.17
N LEU A 52 20.45 -18.22 9.24
CA LEU A 52 21.53 -18.19 8.25
C LEU A 52 22.92 -18.06 8.89
N LEU A 53 23.02 -17.35 10.01
CA LEU A 53 24.28 -17.12 10.72
C LEU A 53 24.66 -18.29 11.63
N VAL A 54 23.69 -18.91 12.32
CA VAL A 54 23.93 -19.97 13.31
C VAL A 54 23.99 -21.36 12.68
N ALA A 55 23.16 -21.64 11.67
CA ALA A 55 23.03 -23.01 11.16
C ALA A 55 24.30 -23.46 10.40
N PRO A 56 24.93 -24.59 10.78
CA PRO A 56 26.17 -25.06 10.17
C PRO A 56 26.02 -25.37 8.68
N TRP A 57 24.81 -25.71 8.23
CA TRP A 57 24.51 -26.02 6.83
C TRP A 57 24.78 -24.85 5.87
N PHE A 58 24.64 -23.61 6.37
CA PHE A 58 24.84 -22.37 5.63
C PHE A 58 26.25 -21.76 5.79
N LYS A 59 27.18 -22.42 6.50
CA LYS A 59 28.59 -21.99 6.60
C LYS A 59 29.32 -21.89 5.26
N SER A 60 28.80 -22.56 4.23
CA SER A 60 29.33 -22.48 2.87
C SER A 60 29.19 -21.09 2.23
N PHE A 61 28.37 -20.20 2.79
CA PHE A 61 28.18 -18.84 2.30
C PHE A 61 29.24 -17.88 2.86
N SER A 62 29.82 -17.06 1.99
CA SER A 62 30.67 -15.94 2.38
C SER A 62 29.86 -14.83 3.06
N GLY A 63 30.53 -13.90 3.76
CA GLY A 63 29.85 -12.74 4.36
C GLY A 63 29.10 -11.89 3.33
N PHE A 64 29.66 -11.76 2.12
CA PHE A 64 29.01 -11.08 1.00
C PHE A 64 27.73 -11.78 0.55
N GLU A 65 27.77 -13.11 0.36
CA GLU A 65 26.61 -13.91 -0.05
C GLU A 65 25.47 -13.82 1.00
N LYS A 66 25.82 -13.82 2.29
CA LYS A 66 24.84 -13.63 3.38
C LYS A 66 24.23 -12.23 3.35
N CYS A 67 25.05 -11.18 3.22
CA CYS A 67 24.58 -9.80 3.11
C CYS A 67 23.63 -9.63 1.90
N GLN A 68 23.99 -10.19 0.75
CA GLN A 68 23.15 -10.17 -0.45
C GLN A 68 21.79 -10.87 -0.22
N LEU A 69 21.77 -12.02 0.46
CA LEU A 69 20.53 -12.70 0.82
C LEU A 69 19.63 -11.86 1.72
N LEU A 70 20.20 -11.16 2.71
CA LEU A 70 19.42 -10.27 3.59
C LEU A 70 18.78 -9.12 2.81
N ILE A 71 19.50 -8.51 1.87
CA ILE A 71 18.96 -7.46 1.00
C ILE A 71 17.83 -8.02 0.14
N ILE A 72 18.02 -9.21 -0.44
CA ILE A 72 16.97 -9.87 -1.24
C ILE A 72 15.72 -10.11 -0.38
N TRP A 73 15.86 -10.60 0.85
CA TRP A 73 14.72 -10.83 1.74
C TRP A 73 14.02 -9.55 2.17
N ALA A 74 14.76 -8.47 2.44
CA ALA A 74 14.17 -7.17 2.73
C ALA A 74 13.34 -6.64 1.54
N LEU A 75 13.89 -6.71 0.32
CA LEU A 75 13.20 -6.29 -0.90
C LEU A 75 12.00 -7.19 -1.22
N LEU A 76 12.14 -8.50 -1.02
CA LEU A 76 11.08 -9.47 -1.26
C LEU A 76 9.93 -9.27 -0.25
N GLY A 77 10.25 -9.10 1.03
CA GLY A 77 9.27 -8.80 2.07
C GLY A 77 8.53 -7.50 1.79
N TYR A 78 9.24 -6.44 1.38
CA TYR A 78 8.63 -5.19 0.94
C TYR A 78 7.70 -5.38 -0.27
N ALA A 79 8.14 -6.13 -1.28
CA ALA A 79 7.33 -6.42 -2.47
C ALA A 79 6.05 -7.19 -2.12
N ILE A 80 6.14 -8.16 -1.21
CA ILE A 80 4.99 -8.94 -0.72
C ILE A 80 4.05 -8.05 0.10
N ALA A 81 4.57 -7.25 1.04
CA ALA A 81 3.77 -6.36 1.87
C ALA A 81 2.93 -5.37 1.03
N ILE A 82 3.52 -4.82 -0.04
CA ILE A 82 2.79 -3.95 -0.97
C ILE A 82 1.79 -4.75 -1.82
N SER A 83 2.23 -5.83 -2.46
CA SER A 83 1.45 -6.47 -3.53
C SER A 83 0.38 -7.45 -3.03
N GLY A 84 0.54 -7.98 -1.82
CA GLY A 84 -0.38 -8.94 -1.23
C GLY A 84 -1.45 -8.25 -0.39
N PRO A 85 -1.28 -8.18 0.94
CA PRO A 85 -2.35 -7.75 1.85
C PRO A 85 -2.77 -6.31 1.60
N THR A 86 -1.83 -5.40 1.32
CA THR A 86 -2.13 -3.98 1.11
C THR A 86 -2.94 -3.72 -0.16
N VAL A 87 -2.66 -4.44 -1.25
CA VAL A 87 -3.44 -4.32 -2.49
C VAL A 87 -4.83 -4.90 -2.31
N ILE A 88 -4.98 -6.06 -1.67
CA ILE A 88 -6.30 -6.68 -1.46
C ILE A 88 -7.18 -5.77 -0.60
N ASP A 89 -6.64 -5.21 0.50
CA ASP A 89 -7.34 -4.30 1.40
C ASP A 89 -7.85 -3.02 0.72
N ARG A 90 -7.14 -2.51 -0.30
CA ARG A 90 -7.31 -1.14 -0.80
C ARG A 90 -7.63 -1.01 -2.29
N SER A 91 -7.65 -2.11 -3.02
CA SER A 91 -7.77 -2.08 -4.48
C SER A 91 -9.22 -1.89 -4.90
N LEU A 92 -9.49 -0.72 -5.48
CA LEU A 92 -10.71 -0.45 -6.24
C LEU A 92 -10.97 -1.50 -7.34
N SER A 93 -9.91 -2.10 -7.91
CA SER A 93 -10.05 -3.11 -8.95
C SER A 93 -10.56 -4.45 -8.39
N PHE A 94 -10.11 -4.88 -7.22
CA PHE A 94 -10.65 -6.07 -6.57
C PHE A 94 -12.10 -5.87 -6.16
N TYR A 95 -12.40 -4.73 -5.55
CA TYR A 95 -13.78 -4.36 -5.20
C TYR A 95 -14.73 -4.35 -6.41
N LEU A 96 -14.28 -3.85 -7.57
CA LEU A 96 -15.07 -3.89 -8.80
C LEU A 96 -15.39 -5.32 -9.25
N LEU A 97 -14.43 -6.24 -9.17
CA LEU A 97 -14.64 -7.66 -9.50
C LEU A 97 -15.59 -8.34 -8.50
N GLU A 98 -15.44 -8.07 -7.21
CA GLU A 98 -16.33 -8.57 -6.16
C GLU A 98 -17.76 -8.09 -6.38
N LYS A 99 -17.96 -6.81 -6.72
CA LYS A 99 -19.29 -6.27 -7.04
C LYS A 99 -19.88 -6.87 -8.30
N LEU A 100 -19.09 -7.04 -9.35
CA LEU A 100 -19.55 -7.76 -10.55
C LEU A 100 -19.99 -9.18 -10.19
N GLN A 101 -19.19 -9.92 -9.42
CA GLN A 101 -19.53 -11.27 -8.99
C GLN A 101 -20.80 -11.30 -8.13
N GLN A 102 -20.95 -10.40 -7.17
CA GLN A 102 -22.15 -10.28 -6.32
C GLN A 102 -23.43 -9.98 -7.12
N ARG A 103 -23.29 -9.29 -8.27
CA ARG A 103 -24.41 -8.93 -9.16
C ARG A 103 -24.58 -9.90 -10.33
N GLY A 104 -24.01 -11.10 -10.26
CA GLY A 104 -24.19 -12.14 -11.29
C GLY A 104 -23.30 -11.98 -12.54
N GLY A 105 -22.19 -11.25 -12.42
CA GLY A 105 -21.16 -11.11 -13.44
C GLY A 105 -21.26 -9.84 -14.31
N GLY A 106 -22.26 -8.98 -14.08
CA GLY A 106 -22.48 -7.80 -14.92
C GLY A 106 -23.13 -6.63 -14.19
N ILE A 107 -22.67 -5.42 -14.51
CA ILE A 107 -23.22 -4.14 -14.04
C ILE A 107 -23.26 -3.20 -15.24
N GLN A 108 -24.31 -2.39 -15.36
CA GLN A 108 -24.41 -1.39 -16.42
C GLN A 108 -23.30 -0.33 -16.29
N GLN A 109 -22.54 -0.10 -17.36
CA GLN A 109 -21.37 0.77 -17.35
C GLN A 109 -21.67 2.19 -16.81
N ASN A 110 -22.81 2.77 -17.21
CA ASN A 110 -23.25 4.11 -16.80
C ASN A 110 -23.69 4.20 -15.33
N ARG A 111 -23.88 3.06 -14.63
CA ARG A 111 -24.27 3.00 -13.22
C ARG A 111 -23.10 2.77 -12.28
N PHE A 112 -21.88 2.57 -12.78
CA PHE A 112 -20.71 2.35 -11.93
C PHE A 112 -20.41 3.52 -10.99
N ALA A 113 -20.74 4.76 -11.38
CA ALA A 113 -20.56 5.91 -10.51
C ALA A 113 -21.31 5.76 -9.18
N GLU A 114 -22.53 5.19 -9.22
CA GLU A 114 -23.37 4.96 -8.03
C GLU A 114 -22.75 3.94 -7.08
N ILE A 115 -22.06 2.93 -7.62
CA ILE A 115 -21.35 1.93 -6.82
C ILE A 115 -20.16 2.55 -6.10
N PHE A 116 -19.43 3.46 -6.77
CA PHE A 116 -18.29 4.12 -6.14
C PHE A 116 -18.72 5.14 -5.09
N THR A 117 -19.71 5.97 -5.36
CA THR A 117 -20.12 7.04 -4.44
C THR A 117 -21.08 6.55 -3.35
N GLY A 118 -21.95 5.59 -3.66
CA GLY A 118 -22.99 5.09 -2.76
C GLY A 118 -22.57 3.87 -1.94
N GLU A 119 -21.83 2.93 -2.54
CA GLU A 119 -21.46 1.66 -1.90
C GLU A 119 -20.01 1.69 -1.39
N TYR A 120 -19.01 1.92 -2.26
CA TYR A 120 -17.59 1.77 -1.92
C TYR A 120 -17.17 2.67 -0.76
N MET A 121 -17.57 3.95 -0.81
CA MET A 121 -17.26 4.93 0.24
C MET A 121 -17.78 4.50 1.62
N ARG A 122 -18.94 3.83 1.67
CA ARG A 122 -19.60 3.42 2.92
C ARG A 122 -19.13 2.06 3.40
N GLU A 123 -19.15 1.06 2.53
CA GLU A 123 -18.81 -0.34 2.85
C GLU A 123 -17.37 -0.49 3.35
N HIS A 124 -16.43 0.25 2.74
CA HIS A 124 -15.03 0.28 3.18
C HIS A 124 -14.72 1.40 4.17
N ARG A 125 -15.72 2.16 4.64
CA ARG A 125 -15.52 3.36 5.50
C ARG A 125 -14.34 4.22 5.02
N LEU A 126 -14.27 4.46 3.71
CA LEU A 126 -13.05 4.92 3.06
C LEU A 126 -12.57 6.26 3.62
N VAL A 127 -13.50 7.17 3.94
CA VAL A 127 -13.18 8.47 4.53
C VAL A 127 -12.46 8.30 5.86
N ASP A 128 -13.02 7.50 6.77
CA ASP A 128 -12.47 7.29 8.11
C ASP A 128 -11.07 6.66 8.07
N ILE A 129 -10.89 5.63 7.22
CA ILE A 129 -9.60 4.95 7.07
C ILE A 129 -8.55 5.93 6.54
N ARG A 130 -8.87 6.71 5.51
CA ARG A 130 -7.91 7.64 4.91
C ARG A 130 -7.56 8.78 5.85
N LEU A 131 -8.53 9.33 6.59
CA LEU A 131 -8.25 10.33 7.62
C LEU A 131 -7.37 9.74 8.73
N THR A 132 -7.66 8.53 9.19
CA THR A 132 -6.86 7.84 10.22
C THR A 132 -5.42 7.64 9.75
N GLU A 133 -5.21 7.18 8.52
CA GLU A 133 -3.87 7.01 7.94
C GLU A 133 -3.09 8.33 7.89
N GLN A 134 -3.73 9.42 7.44
CA GLN A 134 -3.09 10.72 7.37
C GLN A 134 -2.74 11.25 8.76
N LEU A 135 -3.63 11.07 9.75
CA LEU A 135 -3.38 11.42 11.15
C LEU A 135 -2.20 10.63 11.73
N GLN A 136 -2.18 9.30 11.57
CA GLN A 136 -1.10 8.44 12.04
C GLN A 136 0.24 8.77 11.35
N SER A 137 0.18 9.19 10.09
CA SER A 137 1.38 9.64 9.36
C SER A 137 1.81 11.08 9.70
N GLY A 138 0.98 11.85 10.43
CA GLY A 138 1.23 13.24 10.79
C GLY A 138 1.17 14.23 9.63
N THR A 139 0.44 13.92 8.56
CA THR A 139 0.25 14.82 7.39
C THR A 139 -0.94 15.74 7.54
N ILE A 140 -1.90 15.39 8.39
CA ILE A 140 -3.05 16.22 8.76
C ILE A 140 -3.20 16.28 10.28
N GLU A 141 -3.97 17.26 10.73
CA GLU A 141 -4.50 17.37 12.08
C GLU A 141 -5.99 17.74 12.03
N ILE A 142 -6.74 17.42 13.08
CA ILE A 142 -8.15 17.80 13.20
C ILE A 142 -8.29 18.76 14.38
N VAL A 143 -8.65 20.01 14.09
CA VAL A 143 -8.83 21.09 15.07
C VAL A 143 -10.25 21.62 14.95
N ASP A 144 -11.03 21.52 16.03
CA ASP A 144 -12.44 21.98 16.07
C ASP A 144 -13.31 21.43 14.92
N GLY A 145 -13.08 20.17 14.55
CA GLY A 145 -13.79 19.51 13.45
C GLY A 145 -13.28 19.86 12.04
N CYS A 146 -12.28 20.74 11.94
CA CYS A 146 -11.63 21.05 10.67
C CYS A 146 -10.40 20.17 10.42
N VAL A 147 -10.30 19.58 9.23
CA VAL A 147 -9.14 18.81 8.78
C VAL A 147 -8.11 19.75 8.13
N LEU A 148 -6.98 19.95 8.81
CA LEU A 148 -5.92 20.87 8.39
C LEU A 148 -4.66 20.12 7.94
N LEU A 149 -3.94 20.66 6.96
CA LEU A 149 -2.63 20.14 6.55
C LEU A 149 -1.55 20.57 7.54
N THR A 150 -0.71 19.63 7.97
CA THR A 150 0.54 19.98 8.65
C THR A 150 1.57 20.50 7.65
N SER A 151 2.68 21.07 8.14
CA SER A 151 3.81 21.45 7.28
C SER A 151 4.37 20.27 6.46
N LYS A 152 4.36 19.06 7.04
CA LYS A 152 4.71 17.81 6.36
C LYS A 152 3.70 17.49 5.25
N GLY A 153 2.40 17.58 5.56
CA GLY A 153 1.32 17.38 4.60
C GLY A 153 1.40 18.34 3.40
N ALA A 154 1.61 19.63 3.65
CA ALA A 154 1.72 20.65 2.61
C ALA A 154 2.88 20.40 1.64
N LYS A 155 4.05 19.99 2.17
CA LYS A 155 5.21 19.59 1.36
C LYS A 155 4.91 18.37 0.51
N LEU A 156 4.29 17.34 1.11
CA LEU A 156 3.95 16.10 0.41
C LEU A 156 2.90 16.33 -0.69
N ALA A 157 1.88 17.15 -0.42
CA ALA A 157 0.87 17.52 -1.41
C ALA A 157 1.49 18.29 -2.60
N SER A 158 2.41 19.21 -2.32
CA SER A 158 3.14 19.96 -3.35
C SER A 158 4.04 19.05 -4.19
N PHE A 159 4.78 18.14 -3.54
CA PHE A 159 5.56 17.12 -4.24
C PHE A 159 4.68 16.21 -5.10
N GLY A 160 3.50 15.80 -4.59
CA GLY A 160 2.55 14.99 -5.35
C GLY A 160 2.04 15.69 -6.62
N ARG A 161 1.77 17.00 -6.56
CA ARG A 161 1.43 17.79 -7.75
C ARG A 161 2.59 17.83 -8.74
N PHE A 162 3.79 18.16 -8.26
CA PHE A 162 4.99 18.15 -9.11
C PHE A 162 5.20 16.79 -9.79
N PHE A 163 5.11 15.69 -9.04
CA PHE A 163 5.30 14.35 -9.57
C PHE A 163 4.27 14.01 -10.67
N ARG A 164 2.98 14.33 -10.45
CA ARG A 164 1.94 14.13 -11.48
C ARG A 164 2.19 14.95 -12.73
N THR A 165 2.56 16.22 -12.57
CA THR A 165 2.72 17.13 -13.69
C THR A 165 3.97 16.81 -14.49
N TYR A 166 5.09 16.44 -13.86
CA TYR A 166 6.39 16.34 -14.54
C TYR A 166 6.90 14.92 -14.75
N LEU A 167 6.64 14.00 -13.81
CA LEU A 167 7.28 12.68 -13.78
C LEU A 167 6.35 11.53 -14.17
N LEU A 168 5.03 11.73 -14.15
CA LEU A 168 4.08 10.74 -14.66
C LEU A 168 3.95 10.78 -16.20
N PRO A 169 3.52 9.66 -16.83
CA PRO A 169 3.24 9.62 -18.25
C PRO A 169 2.26 10.71 -18.67
N LYS A 170 2.64 11.48 -19.69
CA LYS A 170 1.89 12.65 -20.19
C LYS A 170 0.57 12.27 -20.85
N LYS A 171 0.48 11.08 -21.43
CA LYS A 171 -0.75 10.54 -22.02
C LYS A 171 -1.01 9.14 -21.48
N ARG A 172 -2.26 8.84 -21.14
CA ARG A 172 -2.69 7.52 -20.66
C ARG A 172 -3.98 7.11 -21.35
N LEU A 173 -4.13 5.81 -21.55
CA LEU A 173 -5.33 5.22 -22.14
C LEU A 173 -6.48 5.29 -21.13
N LEU A 174 -7.54 6.03 -21.46
CA LEU A 174 -8.80 6.07 -20.73
C LEU A 174 -9.92 5.69 -21.70
N MET A 175 -10.63 4.59 -21.42
CA MET A 175 -11.77 4.12 -22.21
C MET A 175 -11.52 4.11 -23.73
N GLY A 176 -10.35 3.63 -24.16
CA GLY A 176 -9.99 3.52 -25.58
C GLY A 176 -9.31 4.75 -26.20
N GLN A 177 -9.13 5.85 -25.46
CA GLN A 177 -8.48 7.06 -25.96
C GLN A 177 -7.26 7.45 -25.12
N TYR A 178 -6.16 7.85 -25.77
CA TYR A 178 -4.99 8.39 -25.08
C TYR A 178 -5.17 9.88 -24.79
N THR A 179 -5.18 10.24 -23.51
CA THR A 179 -5.45 11.61 -23.04
C THR A 179 -4.48 12.03 -21.93
N ASP A 180 -4.27 13.34 -21.79
CA ASP A 180 -3.42 13.98 -20.77
C ASP A 180 -4.19 14.47 -19.54
N GLN A 181 -5.50 14.20 -19.46
CA GLN A 181 -6.38 14.62 -18.35
C GLN A 181 -5.86 14.27 -16.95
N LEU A 182 -5.05 13.22 -16.81
CA LEU A 182 -4.48 12.79 -15.52
C LEU A 182 -3.16 13.47 -15.14
N THR A 183 -2.61 14.34 -15.99
CA THR A 183 -1.41 15.14 -15.66
C THR A 183 -1.73 16.28 -14.71
N ASP A 184 -2.93 16.86 -14.84
CA ASP A 184 -3.48 17.87 -13.94
C ASP A 184 -5.00 17.66 -13.80
N PRO A 185 -5.43 16.73 -12.92
CA PRO A 185 -6.84 16.43 -12.73
C PRO A 185 -7.61 17.56 -12.01
N PHE A 186 -6.92 18.56 -11.46
CA PHE A 186 -7.54 19.63 -10.67
C PHE A 186 -7.72 20.93 -11.47
N ARG A 187 -7.36 20.94 -12.77
CA ARG A 187 -7.46 22.11 -13.65
C ARG A 187 -8.86 22.73 -13.70
N ALA A 188 -9.89 21.90 -13.54
CA ALA A 188 -11.30 22.29 -13.56
C ALA A 188 -11.98 22.10 -12.19
N SER A 189 -11.22 22.19 -11.09
CA SER A 189 -11.80 22.09 -9.74
C SER A 189 -12.69 23.29 -9.40
N GLU A 190 -13.80 23.02 -8.73
CA GLU A 190 -14.70 24.07 -8.23
C GLU A 190 -14.02 24.86 -7.12
N SER A 191 -13.97 26.18 -7.26
CA SER A 191 -13.29 27.09 -6.32
C SER A 191 -14.20 27.60 -5.20
N ALA A 192 -15.52 27.58 -5.41
CA ALA A 192 -16.51 28.04 -4.45
C ALA A 192 -17.21 26.84 -3.82
N VAL A 193 -16.79 26.50 -2.60
CA VAL A 193 -17.36 25.39 -1.82
C VAL A 193 -17.68 25.86 -0.40
N ASP A 194 -18.75 25.35 0.17
CA ASP A 194 -19.31 25.77 1.46
C ASP A 194 -18.68 25.08 2.68
N TYR A 195 -17.86 24.05 2.44
CA TYR A 195 -17.20 23.25 3.47
C TYR A 195 -15.76 23.70 3.80
N THR A 196 -15.36 24.91 3.39
CA THR A 196 -14.04 25.44 3.76
C THR A 196 -14.01 25.86 5.23
N CYS A 197 -12.90 25.57 5.90
CA CYS A 197 -12.62 26.18 7.19
C CYS A 197 -11.71 27.39 7.00
N SER A 198 -11.92 28.43 7.80
CA SER A 198 -10.91 29.46 7.98
C SER A 198 -9.77 28.86 8.80
N ALA A 199 -8.55 28.81 8.25
CA ALA A 199 -7.38 28.50 9.06
C ALA A 199 -7.26 29.58 10.17
N PRO A 200 -6.96 29.20 11.42
CA PRO A 200 -6.72 30.16 12.49
C PRO A 200 -5.52 31.08 12.20
#